data_AF-A0A2K8YTL5-F1
#
_entry.id   AF-A0A2K8YTL5-F1
#
_cell.length_a   1.000
_cell.length_b   1.000
_cell.length_c   1.000
_cell.angle_alpha   90.00
_cell.angle_beta   90.00
_cell.angle_gamma   90.00
#
_symmetry.space_group_name_H-M   'P 1'
#
loop_
_entity.id
_entity.type
_entity.pdbx_description
1 polymer ?
#
loop_
_entity_poly.entity_id
_entity_poly.type
_entity_poly.pdbx_seq_one_letter_code
_entity_poly.pdbx_strand_id
1 'polypeptide(L)' 'MIVSKQIEQSLRKRLAKTEGGIKAAAALGGISERAAQKVMRFENVTQPTYDAFCEGITRLERAEADRKIDNERKAARIAL' A
#
# COMPACT_ATOMS: atom_id res chain seq x y z
N MET A 1 -8.27 7.34 16.53
CA MET A 1 -6.88 7.78 16.32
C MET A 1 -6.88 8.82 15.23
N ILE A 2 -6.17 9.92 15.44
CA ILE A 2 -5.90 10.91 14.40
C ILE A 2 -4.51 10.62 13.84
N VAL A 3 -4.43 10.44 12.52
CA VAL A 3 -3.16 10.22 11.82
C VAL A 3 -2.39 11.55 11.83
N SER A 4 -1.14 11.52 12.27
CA SER A 4 -0.31 12.74 12.24
C SER A 4 0.15 13.06 10.82
N LYS A 5 0.53 14.32 10.57
CA LYS A 5 1.12 14.76 9.30
C LYS A 5 2.34 13.92 8.90
N GLN A 6 3.17 13.53 9.85
CA GLN A 6 4.37 12.71 9.59
C GLN A 6 4.00 11.28 9.17
N ILE A 7 3.01 10.67 9.82
CA ILE A 7 2.54 9.33 9.47
C ILE A 7 1.94 9.35 8.06
N GLU A 8 1.07 10.31 7.77
CA GLU A 8 0.44 10.44 6.46
C GLU A 8 1.47 10.65 5.34
N GLN A 9 2.49 11.49 5.56
CA GLN A 9 3.57 11.68 4.61
C GLN A 9 4.37 10.39 4.36
N SER A 10 4.60 9.60 5.41
CA SER A 10 5.24 8.29 5.29
C SER A 10 4.39 7.33 4.44
N LEU A 11 3.08 7.27 4.69
CA LEU A 11 2.13 6.47 3.89
C LEU A 11 2.11 6.91 2.43
N ARG A 12 2.10 8.22 2.15
CA ARG A 12 2.19 8.74 0.77
C ARG A 12 3.48 8.33 0.08
N LYS A 13 4.63 8.43 0.76
CA LYS A 13 5.92 8.02 0.21
C LYS A 13 5.95 6.54 -0.14
N ARG A 14 5.30 5.69 0.66
CA ARG A 14 5.17 4.25 0.39
C ARG A 14 4.27 4.00 -0.82
N LEU A 15 3.07 4.59 -0.83
CA LEU A 15 2.12 4.46 -1.93
C LEU A 15 2.64 5.01 -3.26
N ALA A 16 3.50 6.03 -3.23
CA ALA A 16 4.12 6.57 -4.45
C ALA A 16 5.12 5.59 -5.10
N LYS A 17 5.57 4.57 -4.36
CA LYS A 17 6.41 3.49 -4.89
C LYS A 17 5.60 2.33 -5.46
N THR A 18 4.28 2.35 -5.28
CA THR A 18 3.41 1.28 -5.75
C THR A 18 2.57 1.71 -6.93
N GLU A 19 2.29 0.77 -7.83
CA GLU A 19 1.42 1.03 -8.99
C GLU A 19 -0.06 1.00 -8.60
N GLY A 20 -0.43 0.16 -7.63
CA GLY A 20 -1.83 -0.01 -7.21
C GLY A 20 -2.42 1.12 -6.35
N GLY A 21 -1.58 1.95 -5.73
CA GLY A 21 -2.00 3.10 -4.91
C GLY A 21 -2.96 2.77 -3.75
N ILE A 22 -3.74 3.77 -3.32
CA ILE A 22 -4.64 3.68 -2.15
C ILE A 22 -5.69 2.56 -2.32
N LYS A 23 -6.25 2.43 -3.52
CA LYS A 23 -7.32 1.47 -3.82
C LYS A 23 -6.85 0.02 -3.64
N ALA A 24 -5.70 -0.33 -4.22
CA ALA A 24 -5.16 -1.69 -4.08
C ALA A 24 -4.72 -1.98 -2.64
N ALA A 25 -4.09 -1.01 -1.97
CA ALA A 25 -3.73 -1.14 -0.55
C ALA A 25 -4.96 -1.36 0.34
N ALA A 26 -6.06 -0.64 0.11
CA ALA A 26 -7.31 -0.83 0.84
C ALA A 26 -7.88 -2.25 0.64
N ALA A 27 -7.93 -2.72 -0.60
CA ALA A 27 -8.42 -4.06 -0.93
C ALA A 27 -7.57 -5.16 -0.26
N LEU A 28 -6.24 -5.05 -0.31
CA LEU A 28 -5.33 -6.01 0.32
C LEU A 28 -5.35 -5.99 1.85
N GLY A 29 -5.69 -4.83 2.42
CA GLY A 29 -5.94 -4.66 3.85
C GLY A 29 -7.34 -5.06 4.30
N GLY A 30 -8.23 -5.45 3.39
CA GLY A 30 -9.59 -5.85 3.74
C GLY A 30 -10.49 -4.70 4.22
N ILE A 31 -10.20 -3.46 3.81
CA ILE A 31 -11.00 -2.28 4.16
C ILE A 31 -11.56 -1.59 2.90
N SER A 32 -12.61 -0.79 3.08
CA SER A 32 -13.14 0.04 1.99
C SER A 32 -12.15 1.12 1.58
N GLU A 33 -12.17 1.51 0.30
CA GLU A 33 -11.38 2.64 -0.20
C GLU A 33 -11.70 3.94 0.56
N ARG A 34 -12.98 4.14 0.92
CA ARG A 34 -13.40 5.29 1.73
C ARG A 34 -12.70 5.32 3.08
N ALA A 35 -12.58 4.17 3.76
CA ALA A 35 -11.87 4.08 5.04
C ALA A 35 -10.37 4.39 4.88
N ALA A 36 -9.73 3.91 3.83
CA ALA A 36 -8.36 4.25 3.50
C ALA A 36 -8.18 5.76 3.19
N GLN A 37 -9.11 6.37 2.48
CA GLN A 37 -9.07 7.82 2.22
C GLN A 37 -9.17 8.64 3.51
N LYS A 38 -9.94 8.18 4.52
CA LYS A 38 -9.98 8.85 5.83
C LYS A 38 -8.63 8.85 6.54
N VAL A 39 -7.89 7.73 6.47
CA VAL A 39 -6.51 7.62 6.97
C VAL A 39 -5.62 8.69 6.33
N MET A 40 -5.81 8.96 5.03
CA MET A 40 -5.02 9.93 4.25
C MET A 40 -5.50 11.38 4.35
N ARG A 41 -6.58 11.66 5.08
CA ARG A 41 -7.20 13.01 5.19
C ARG A 41 -7.17 13.60 6.60
N PHE A 42 -6.35 13.04 7.50
CA PHE A 42 -6.29 13.45 8.91
C PHE A 42 -7.63 13.30 9.65
N GLU A 43 -8.53 12.48 9.12
CA GLU A 43 -9.81 12.18 9.78
C GLU A 43 -9.60 11.18 10.92
N ASN A 44 -10.53 11.17 11.88
CA ASN A 44 -10.49 10.21 12.96
C ASN A 44 -10.84 8.82 12.43
N VAL A 45 -9.94 7.86 12.63
CA VAL A 45 -10.09 6.46 12.22
C VAL A 45 -9.88 5.53 13.42
N THR A 46 -10.43 4.32 13.36
CA THR A 46 -10.16 3.32 14.41
C THR A 46 -8.76 2.75 14.22
N GLN A 47 -8.11 2.33 15.32
CA GLN A 47 -6.79 1.70 15.26
C GLN A 47 -6.76 0.50 14.30
N PRO A 48 -7.76 -0.42 14.32
CA PRO A 48 -7.78 -1.52 13.37
C PRO A 48 -7.87 -1.09 11.91
N THR A 49 -8.54 0.03 11.61
CA THR A 49 -8.61 0.55 10.23
C THR A 49 -7.25 1.06 9.75
N TYR A 50 -6.51 1.74 10.63
CA TYR A 50 -5.17 2.20 10.34
C TYR A 50 -4.20 1.03 10.14
N ASP A 51 -4.23 0.04 11.04
CA ASP A 51 -3.35 -1.13 10.99
C ASP A 51 -3.61 -1.96 9.72
N ALA A 52 -4.89 -2.22 9.42
CA ALA A 52 -5.31 -2.92 8.22
C ALA A 52 -4.84 -2.22 6.94
N PHE A 53 -4.91 -0.88 6.89
CA PHE A 53 -4.40 -0.13 5.75
C PHE A 53 -2.87 -0.25 5.61
N CYS A 54 -2.14 -0.16 6.72
CA CYS A 54 -0.68 -0.31 6.72
C CYS A 54 -0.24 -1.72 6.28
N GLU A 55 -0.95 -2.74 6.73
CA GLU A 55 -0.75 -4.12 6.28
C GLU A 55 -1.03 -4.25 4.78
N GLY A 56 -2.12 -3.64 4.29
CA GLY A 56 -2.47 -3.58 2.88
C GLY A 56 -1.38 -2.96 2.00
N ILE A 57 -0.78 -1.84 2.42
CA ILE A 57 0.37 -1.24 1.71
C ILE A 57 1.56 -2.20 1.69
N THR A 58 1.84 -2.87 2.81
CA THR A 58 2.98 -3.81 2.91
C THR A 58 2.80 -5.01 1.99
N ARG A 59 1.59 -5.56 1.92
CA ARG A 59 1.23 -6.65 1.00
C ARG A 59 1.35 -6.21 -0.46
N LEU A 60 0.94 -4.98 -0.77
CA LEU A 60 1.07 -4.40 -2.12
C LEU A 60 2.53 -4.28 -2.54
N GLU A 61 3.36 -3.69 -1.68
CA GLU A 61 4.81 -3.54 -1.93
C GLU A 61 5.48 -4.90 -2.19
N ARG A 62 5.14 -5.93 -1.41
CA ARG A 62 5.66 -7.29 -1.62
C ARG A 62 5.19 -7.89 -2.95
N ALA A 63 3.89 -7.83 -3.23
CA ALA A 63 3.34 -8.38 -4.47
C ALA A 63 3.88 -7.71 -5.73
N GLU A 64 4.24 -6.43 -5.68
CA GLU A 64 4.88 -5.72 -6.79
C GLU A 64 6.38 -6.05 -6.89
N ALA A 65 7.09 -6.13 -5.76
CA ALA A 65 8.48 -6.57 -5.74
C ALA A 65 8.66 -7.99 -6.30
N ASP A 66 7.80 -8.93 -5.89
CA ASP A 66 7.84 -10.31 -6.36
C ASP A 66 7.57 -10.40 -7.87
N ARG A 67 6.60 -9.64 -8.37
CA ARG A 67 6.32 -9.55 -9.81
C ARG A 67 7.50 -9.00 -10.61
N LYS A 68 8.18 -7.98 -10.07
CA LYS A 68 9.36 -7.42 -10.72
C LYS A 68 10.50 -8.44 -10.81
N ILE A 69 10.78 -9.15 -9.72
CA ILE A 69 11.81 -10.20 -9.68
C ILE A 69 11.47 -11.34 -10.65
N ASP A 70 10.21 -11.78 -10.69
CA ASP A 70 9.78 -12.84 -11.61
C ASP A 70 9.92 -12.42 -13.09
N ASN A 71 9.54 -11.18 -13.41
CA ASN A 71 9.70 -10.62 -14.75
C ASN A 71 11.18 -10.52 -15.15
N GLU A 72 12.05 -10.05 -14.26
CA GLU A 72 13.51 -9.98 -14.50
C GLU A 72 14.11 -11.37 -14.74
N ARG A 73 13.72 -12.37 -13.95
CA ARG A 73 14.16 -13.77 -14.12
C ARG A 73 13.69 -14.36 -15.44
N LYS A 74 12.43 -14.11 -15.84
CA LYS A 74 11.89 -14.56 -17.12
C LYS A 74 12.60 -13.90 -18.30
N ALA A 75 12.85 -12.60 -18.23
CA ALA A 75 13.57 -11.86 -19.28
C ALA A 75 15.01 -12.38 -19.46
N ALA A 76 15.73 -12.63 -18.36
CA ALA A 76 17.08 -13.19 -18.41
C ALA A 76 17.14 -14.60 -19.04
N ARG A 77 16.09 -15.41 -18.86
CA ARG A 77 16.01 -16.77 -19.43
C ARG A 77 15.69 -16.78 -20.93
N ILE A 78 15.01 -15.76 -21.45
CA ILE A 78 14.68 -15.64 -22.89
C ILE A 78 15.85 -15.06 -23.68
N ALA A 79 16.71 -14.25 -23.05
CA ALA A 79 17.86 -13.63 -23.69
C ALA A 79 19.09 -14.55 -23.84
N LEU A 80 18.97 -15.85 -23.51
CA LEU A 80 20.03 -16.85 -23.43
C LEU A 80 19.73 -17.99 -24.41
#